data_AF-W7WB20-F1
#
_entry.id   AF-W7WB20-F1
#
_cell.length_a   1.000
_cell.length_b   1.000
_cell.length_c   1.000
_cell.angle_alpha   90.00
_cell.angle_beta   90.00
_cell.angle_gamma   90.00
#
_symmetry.space_group_name_H-M   'P 1'
#
loop_
_entity.id
_entity.type
_entity.pdbx_description
1 polymer ?
#
loop_
_entity_poly.entity_id
_entity_poly.type
_entity_poly.pdbx_seq_one_letter_code
_entity_poly.pdbx_strand_id
1 'polypeptide(L)'
;MPARRTVDISFDGKPDLGALRAALAAQPVEGAWVRLRWSVPEEERNDVDRAVMRELLAGAAGVQFEGRIVPVVRVRSGGIGQAGAMRDKVVAWAGVVGARPEPLWACLDELAACEPQQIVDAALAELDAAAEVDAQRSAGEGASDLKELEPAGDCLEVSSGAHA
;
A
#
# COMPACT_ATOMS: atom_id res chain seq x y z
N MET A 1 -50.99 26.02 5.55
CA MET A 1 -50.23 24.79 5.20
C MET A 1 -48.75 25.11 5.38
N PRO A 2 -48.01 24.43 6.27
CA PRO A 2 -46.57 24.68 6.42
C PRO A 2 -45.84 24.25 5.14
N ALA A 3 -44.85 25.03 4.73
CA ALA A 3 -44.03 24.73 3.56
C ALA A 3 -43.23 23.44 3.78
N ARG A 4 -43.17 22.57 2.77
CA ARG A 4 -42.33 21.36 2.78
C ARG A 4 -40.86 21.78 2.90
N ARG A 5 -40.20 21.38 3.99
CA ARG A 5 -38.77 21.63 4.21
C ARG A 5 -37.94 20.57 3.47
N THR A 6 -37.03 21.00 2.62
CA THR A 6 -36.11 20.13 1.88
C THR A 6 -34.67 20.45 2.27
N VAL A 7 -33.87 19.43 2.55
CA VAL A 7 -32.45 19.53 2.93
C VAL A 7 -31.63 18.84 1.84
N ASP A 8 -30.67 19.56 1.27
CA ASP A 8 -29.77 19.05 0.23
C ASP A 8 -28.38 18.82 0.83
N ILE A 9 -27.84 17.60 0.65
CA ILE A 9 -26.51 17.21 1.13
C ILE A 9 -25.76 16.64 -0.06
N SER A 10 -24.62 17.24 -0.39
CA SER A 10 -23.79 16.84 -1.53
C SER A 10 -22.39 16.40 -1.09
N PHE A 11 -21.92 15.29 -1.64
CA PHE A 11 -20.55 14.78 -1.48
C PHE A 11 -19.80 14.79 -2.82
N ASP A 12 -18.53 15.18 -2.78
CA ASP A 12 -17.58 15.01 -3.89
C ASP A 12 -16.68 13.83 -3.56
N GLY A 13 -16.95 12.68 -4.18
CA GLY A 13 -16.41 11.38 -3.77
C GLY A 13 -17.39 10.55 -2.94
N LYS A 14 -16.84 9.57 -2.22
CA LYS A 14 -17.60 8.62 -1.40
C LYS A 14 -18.39 9.35 -0.31
N PRO A 15 -19.69 9.05 -0.11
CA PRO A 15 -20.46 9.58 1.01
C PRO A 15 -19.83 9.19 2.35
N ASP A 16 -19.39 10.18 3.12
CA ASP A 16 -18.85 9.98 4.46
C ASP A 16 -20.01 9.91 5.47
N LEU A 17 -20.16 8.74 6.11
CA LEU A 17 -21.21 8.49 7.11
C LEU A 17 -21.02 9.32 8.39
N GLY A 18 -19.79 9.65 8.76
CA GLY A 18 -19.48 10.55 9.87
C GLY A 18 -19.89 11.99 9.55
N ALA A 19 -19.53 12.48 8.37
CA ALA A 19 -19.96 13.79 7.89
C ALA A 19 -21.49 13.88 7.74
N LEU A 20 -22.14 12.81 7.28
CA LEU A 20 -23.60 12.72 7.23
C LEU A 20 -24.22 12.83 8.64
N ARG A 21 -23.70 12.10 9.64
CA ARG A 21 -24.17 12.24 11.03
C ARG A 21 -23.99 13.65 11.57
N ALA A 22 -22.85 14.29 11.31
CA ALA A 22 -22.60 15.67 11.73
C ALA A 22 -23.60 16.65 11.09
N ALA A 23 -23.88 16.48 9.79
CA ALA A 23 -24.86 17.31 9.08
C ALA A 23 -26.28 17.12 9.65
N LEU A 24 -26.67 15.90 10.00
CA LEU A 24 -27.96 15.59 10.63
C LEU A 24 -28.09 16.17 12.05
N ALA A 25 -26.99 16.22 12.80
CA ALA A 25 -26.95 16.86 14.11
C ALA A 25 -27.06 18.39 14.01
N ALA A 26 -26.40 19.00 13.02
CA ALA A 26 -26.50 20.45 12.77
C ALA A 26 -27.87 20.86 12.22
N GLN A 27 -28.50 19.98 11.43
CA GLN A 27 -29.79 20.22 10.80
C GLN A 27 -30.68 18.98 10.95
N PRO A 28 -31.56 18.93 11.97
CA PRO A 28 -32.48 17.81 12.13
C PRO A 28 -33.40 17.72 10.92
N VAL A 29 -33.44 16.53 10.32
CA VAL A 29 -34.21 16.20 9.10
C VAL A 29 -35.57 15.58 9.40
N GLU A 30 -35.98 15.58 10.67
CA GLU A 30 -37.25 14.98 11.09
C GLU A 30 -38.42 15.67 10.38
N GLY A 31 -39.19 14.89 9.62
CA GLY A 31 -40.29 15.41 8.80
C GLY A 31 -39.86 16.22 7.56
N ALA A 32 -38.57 16.33 7.25
CA ALA A 32 -38.03 16.99 6.07
C ALA A 32 -37.74 16.00 4.93
N TRP A 33 -37.76 16.49 3.69
CA TRP A 33 -37.29 15.72 2.54
C TRP A 33 -35.77 15.89 2.39
N VAL A 34 -35.02 14.80 2.29
CA VAL A 34 -33.56 14.84 2.15
C VAL A 34 -33.19 14.46 0.73
N ARG A 35 -32.38 15.27 0.07
CA ARG A 35 -31.75 14.92 -1.20
C ARG A 35 -30.26 14.75 -0.98
N LEU A 36 -29.77 13.54 -1.26
CA LEU A 36 -28.39 13.16 -1.11
C LEU A 36 -27.76 13.00 -2.49
N ARG A 37 -26.80 13.85 -2.85
CA ARG A 37 -26.09 13.78 -4.12
C ARG A 37 -24.65 13.41 -3.91
N TRP A 38 -24.12 12.48 -4.71
CA TRP A 38 -22.69 12.18 -4.69
C TRP A 38 -22.16 11.82 -6.05
N SER A 39 -20.86 11.97 -6.23
CA SER A 39 -20.16 11.62 -7.46
C SER A 39 -18.90 10.82 -7.09
N VAL A 40 -18.84 9.54 -7.48
CA VAL A 40 -17.67 8.68 -7.20
C VAL A 40 -17.04 8.19 -8.50
N PRO A 41 -15.71 8.01 -8.55
CA PRO A 41 -15.09 7.30 -9.66
C PRO A 41 -15.58 5.85 -9.72
N GLU A 42 -15.51 5.23 -10.90
CA GLU A 42 -15.96 3.84 -11.10
C GLU A 42 -15.29 2.84 -10.15
N GLU A 43 -14.03 3.07 -9.80
CA GLU A 43 -13.26 2.22 -8.87
C GLU A 43 -13.85 2.19 -7.46
N GLU A 44 -14.47 3.29 -7.03
CA GLU A 44 -15.10 3.44 -5.70
C GLU A 44 -16.60 3.14 -5.70
N ARG A 45 -17.16 2.64 -6.83
CA ARG A 45 -18.60 2.33 -6.95
C ARG A 45 -19.11 1.42 -5.85
N ASN A 46 -18.32 0.42 -5.48
CA ASN A 46 -18.71 -0.61 -4.51
C ASN A 46 -18.62 -0.13 -3.06
N ASP A 47 -17.97 1.01 -2.82
CA ASP A 47 -17.76 1.55 -1.48
C ASP A 47 -18.95 2.39 -0.98
N VAL A 48 -19.98 2.57 -1.80
CA VAL A 48 -21.17 3.36 -1.46
C VAL A 48 -22.25 2.46 -0.84
N ASP A 49 -22.32 2.46 0.49
CA ASP A 49 -23.37 1.73 1.22
C ASP A 49 -24.67 2.54 1.33
N ARG A 50 -25.57 2.31 0.39
CA ARG A 50 -26.91 2.93 0.38
C ARG A 50 -27.84 2.39 1.46
N ALA A 51 -27.58 1.21 2.00
CA ALA A 51 -28.42 0.63 3.05
C ALA A 51 -28.17 1.38 4.37
N VAL A 52 -26.91 1.54 4.73
CA VAL A 52 -26.51 2.28 5.94
C VAL A 52 -26.98 3.74 5.87
N MET A 53 -26.82 4.41 4.73
CA MET A 53 -27.33 5.79 4.57
C MET A 53 -28.86 5.89 4.72
N ARG A 54 -29.63 4.88 4.29
CA ARG A 54 -31.07 4.84 4.50
C ARG A 54 -31.44 4.70 5.97
N GLU A 55 -30.72 3.86 6.71
CA GLU A 55 -30.94 3.68 8.15
C GLU A 55 -30.66 4.98 8.91
N LEU A 56 -29.57 5.68 8.60
CA LEU A 56 -29.27 6.99 9.19
C LEU A 56 -30.35 8.04 8.93
N LEU A 57 -31.06 7.94 7.80
CA LEU A 57 -32.05 8.90 7.34
C LEU A 57 -33.50 8.44 7.59
N ALA A 58 -33.72 7.39 8.38
CA ALA A 58 -35.05 6.81 8.61
C ALA A 58 -36.06 7.81 9.24
N GLY A 59 -35.59 8.86 9.92
CA GLY A 59 -36.44 9.93 10.47
C GLY A 59 -36.89 11.00 9.46
N ALA A 60 -36.40 10.97 8.23
CA ALA A 60 -36.80 11.91 7.18
C ALA A 60 -38.21 11.59 6.65
N ALA A 61 -38.95 12.62 6.21
CA ALA A 61 -40.24 12.43 5.51
C ALA A 61 -40.08 11.75 4.14
N GLY A 62 -38.86 11.74 3.61
CA GLY A 62 -38.48 11.01 2.40
C GLY A 62 -37.03 11.31 2.01
N VAL A 63 -36.40 10.37 1.30
CA VAL A 63 -34.99 10.48 0.91
C VAL A 63 -34.84 10.21 -0.58
N GLN A 64 -34.18 11.13 -1.28
CA GLN A 64 -33.81 11.00 -2.68
C GLN A 64 -32.30 10.81 -2.80
N PHE A 65 -31.88 9.68 -3.37
CA PHE A 65 -30.47 9.35 -3.60
C PHE A 65 -30.09 9.61 -5.06
N GLU A 66 -29.18 10.55 -5.30
CA GLU A 66 -28.65 10.91 -6.62
C GLU A 66 -27.15 10.57 -6.70
N GLY A 67 -26.85 9.29 -6.89
CA GLY A 67 -25.48 8.82 -7.09
C GLY A 67 -25.04 8.89 -8.55
N ARG A 68 -24.02 9.69 -8.84
CA ARG A 68 -23.32 9.74 -10.13
C ARG A 68 -22.05 8.91 -10.06
N ILE A 69 -21.76 8.17 -11.12
CA ILE A 69 -20.53 7.41 -11.24
C ILE A 69 -19.74 7.97 -12.41
N VAL A 70 -18.55 8.49 -12.11
CA VAL A 70 -17.65 9.10 -13.08
C VAL A 70 -16.83 7.97 -13.71
N PRO A 71 -16.94 7.75 -15.03
CA PRO A 71 -16.13 6.74 -15.69
C PRO A 71 -14.66 7.14 -15.58
N VAL A 72 -13.83 6.22 -15.07
CA VAL A 72 -12.38 6.39 -15.07
C VAL A 72 -11.91 6.15 -16.50
N VAL A 73 -11.59 7.23 -17.22
CA VAL A 73 -10.96 7.13 -18.54
C VAL A 73 -9.52 6.69 -18.32
N ARG A 74 -9.28 5.38 -18.38
CA ARG A 74 -7.92 4.82 -18.36
C ARG A 74 -7.20 5.31 -19.61
N VAL A 75 -6.26 6.23 -19.46
CA VAL A 75 -5.32 6.59 -20.54
C VAL A 75 -4.41 5.38 -20.74
N ARG A 76 -4.75 4.53 -21.72
CA ARG A 76 -3.83 3.49 -22.17
C ARG A 76 -2.74 4.18 -22.97
N SER A 77 -1.47 3.91 -22.66
CA SER A 77 -0.39 4.34 -23.53
C SER A 77 -0.60 3.75 -24.92
N GLY A 78 -0.82 4.63 -25.89
CA GLY A 78 -1.01 4.24 -27.29
C GLY A 78 0.19 3.47 -27.80
N GLY A 79 -0.03 2.49 -28.68
CA GLY A 79 1.05 1.81 -29.39
C GLY A 79 1.65 0.57 -28.70
N ILE A 80 1.56 0.41 -27.37
CA ILE A 80 2.08 -0.81 -26.70
C ILE A 80 1.37 -2.06 -27.24
N GLY A 81 0.05 -2.02 -27.42
CA GLY A 81 -0.71 -3.13 -27.99
C GLY A 81 -0.38 -3.45 -29.46
N GLN A 82 0.21 -2.51 -30.20
CA GLN A 82 0.51 -2.61 -31.63
C GLN A 82 1.94 -3.10 -31.91
N ALA A 83 2.80 -3.16 -30.90
CA ALA A 83 4.15 -3.73 -31.04
C ALA A 83 4.07 -5.23 -31.39
N GLY A 84 4.84 -5.64 -32.40
CA GLY A 84 4.83 -7.00 -32.94
C GLY A 84 5.54 -8.01 -32.05
N ALA A 85 6.60 -7.62 -31.35
CA ALA A 85 7.35 -8.47 -30.43
C ALA A 85 7.07 -8.12 -28.96
N MET A 86 7.10 -9.13 -28.08
CA MET A 86 6.91 -8.94 -26.64
C MET A 86 7.97 -8.00 -26.03
N ARG A 87 9.23 -8.10 -26.50
CA ARG A 87 10.32 -7.22 -26.06
C ARG A 87 10.03 -5.75 -26.36
N ASP A 88 9.47 -5.43 -27.53
CA ASP A 88 9.10 -4.06 -27.91
C ASP A 88 7.98 -3.52 -27.02
N LYS A 89 7.06 -4.39 -26.59
CA LYS A 89 6.01 -4.04 -25.62
C LYS A 89 6.61 -3.68 -24.26
N VAL A 90 7.60 -4.46 -23.80
CA VAL A 90 8.32 -4.18 -22.54
C VAL A 90 9.09 -2.88 -22.62
N VAL A 91 9.76 -2.57 -23.75
CA VAL A 91 10.43 -1.27 -23.93
C VAL A 91 9.45 -0.11 -23.88
N ALA A 92 8.36 -0.21 -24.63
CA ALA A 92 7.35 0.83 -24.68
C ALA A 92 6.69 1.03 -23.31
N TRP A 93 6.43 -0.04 -22.56
CA TRP A 93 5.95 0.03 -21.19
C TRP A 93 6.99 0.65 -20.24
N ALA A 94 8.25 0.20 -20.32
CA ALA A 94 9.33 0.70 -19.48
C ALA A 94 9.55 2.21 -19.65
N GLY A 95 9.46 2.71 -20.88
CA GLY A 95 9.50 4.14 -21.17
C GLY A 95 8.35 4.94 -20.54
N VAL A 96 7.14 4.35 -20.43
CA VAL A 96 5.98 5.01 -19.80
C VAL A 96 6.15 5.13 -18.29
N VAL A 97 6.68 4.10 -17.64
CA VAL A 97 6.81 4.06 -16.18
C VAL A 97 8.18 4.51 -15.67
N GLY A 98 9.12 4.83 -16.56
CA GLY A 98 10.49 5.19 -16.21
C GLY A 98 11.33 4.02 -15.66
N ALA A 99 10.99 2.78 -16.05
CA ALA A 99 11.71 1.58 -15.64
C ALA A 99 12.83 1.23 -16.62
N ARG A 100 13.78 0.40 -16.16
CA ARG A 100 14.82 -0.20 -17.00
C ARG A 100 14.28 -1.49 -17.65
N PRO A 101 14.33 -1.64 -18.98
CA PRO A 101 13.80 -2.84 -19.64
C PRO A 101 14.73 -4.06 -19.53
N GLU A 102 16.02 -3.87 -19.28
CA GLU A 102 17.03 -4.94 -19.35
C GLU A 102 16.78 -6.11 -18.38
N PRO A 103 16.45 -5.88 -17.10
CA PRO A 103 16.13 -6.99 -16.18
C PRO A 103 14.89 -7.78 -16.63
N LEU A 104 13.90 -7.09 -17.19
CA LEU A 104 12.67 -7.72 -17.66
C LEU A 104 12.89 -8.54 -18.93
N TRP A 105 13.83 -8.13 -19.79
CA TRP A 105 14.26 -8.94 -20.92
C TRP A 105 14.94 -10.23 -20.48
N ALA A 106 15.76 -10.19 -19.44
CA ALA A 106 16.39 -11.39 -18.89
C ALA A 106 15.33 -12.37 -18.37
N CYS A 107 14.33 -11.87 -17.63
CA CYS A 107 13.20 -12.69 -17.20
C CYS A 107 12.39 -13.26 -18.38
N LEU A 108 12.21 -12.49 -19.46
CA LEU A 108 11.53 -12.99 -20.66
C LEU A 108 12.33 -14.10 -21.36
N ASP A 109 13.66 -13.99 -21.40
CA ASP A 109 14.53 -15.02 -21.98
C ASP A 109 14.49 -16.30 -21.14
N GLU A 110 14.51 -16.17 -19.81
CA GLU A 110 14.38 -17.29 -18.88
C GLU A 110 13.03 -18.00 -19.04
N LEU A 111 11.92 -17.23 -19.07
CA LEU A 111 10.58 -17.77 -19.32
C LEU A 111 10.46 -18.47 -20.67
N ALA A 112 11.24 -18.07 -21.67
CA ALA A 112 11.24 -18.70 -22.98
C ALA A 112 12.12 -19.96 -23.03
N ALA A 113 13.11 -20.08 -22.14
CA ALA A 113 14.11 -21.14 -22.15
C ALA A 113 13.88 -22.25 -21.12
N CYS A 114 13.13 -21.97 -20.05
CA CYS A 114 12.95 -22.87 -18.92
C CYS A 114 11.50 -23.35 -18.78
N GLU A 115 11.33 -24.57 -18.30
CA GLU A 115 10.01 -25.05 -17.90
C GLU A 115 9.55 -24.34 -16.62
N PRO A 116 8.24 -24.10 -16.42
CA PRO A 116 7.72 -23.34 -15.29
C PRO A 116 8.21 -23.87 -13.93
N GLN A 117 8.33 -25.19 -13.77
CA GLN A 117 8.79 -25.80 -12.52
C GLN A 117 10.26 -25.46 -12.22
N GLN A 118 11.11 -25.38 -13.25
CA GLN A 118 12.53 -25.04 -13.07
C GLN A 118 12.70 -23.60 -12.59
N ILE A 119 11.86 -22.68 -13.08
CA ILE A 119 11.85 -21.28 -12.66
C ILE A 119 11.38 -21.17 -11.20
N VAL A 120 10.35 -21.93 -10.82
CA VAL A 120 9.88 -21.98 -9.43
C VAL A 120 10.97 -22.51 -8.50
N ASP A 121 11.58 -23.63 -8.86
CA ASP A 121 12.63 -24.26 -8.05
C ASP A 121 13.84 -23.31 -7.88
N ALA A 122 14.25 -22.62 -8.96
CA ALA A 122 15.33 -21.62 -8.91
C ALA A 122 14.97 -20.43 -8.02
N ALA A 123 13.76 -19.86 -8.16
CA ALA A 123 13.32 -18.72 -7.36
C ALA A 123 13.22 -19.06 -5.86
N LEU A 124 12.78 -20.28 -5.51
CA LEU A 124 12.75 -20.74 -4.12
C LEU A 124 14.17 -20.93 -3.56
N ALA A 125 15.08 -21.51 -4.34
CA ALA A 125 16.48 -21.67 -3.94
C ALA A 125 17.18 -20.32 -3.72
N GLU A 126 16.89 -19.30 -4.54
CA GLU A 126 17.41 -17.94 -4.35
C GLU A 126 16.93 -17.29 -3.03
N LEU A 127 15.65 -17.50 -2.67
CA LEU A 127 15.08 -17.00 -1.42
C LEU A 127 15.72 -17.69 -0.20
N ASP A 128 15.92 -18.99 -0.26
CA ASP A 128 16.57 -19.76 0.80
C ASP A 128 18.03 -19.32 0.98
N ALA A 129 18.78 -19.16 -0.12
CA ALA A 129 20.15 -18.67 -0.09
C ALA A 129 20.26 -17.23 0.45
N ALA A 130 19.33 -16.35 0.11
CA ALA A 130 19.30 -14.99 0.64
C ALA A 130 19.03 -14.97 2.17
N ALA A 131 18.19 -15.88 2.66
CA ALA A 131 17.92 -16.03 4.09
C ALA A 131 19.14 -16.57 4.86
N GLU A 132 19.90 -17.50 4.28
CA GLU A 132 21.14 -18.02 4.87
C GLU A 132 22.22 -16.93 4.96
N VAL A 133 22.36 -16.09 3.94
CA VAL A 133 23.32 -14.97 3.94
C VAL A 133 22.98 -13.92 5.00
N ASP A 134 21.69 -13.62 5.19
CA ASP A 134 21.22 -12.67 6.21
C ASP A 134 21.43 -13.20 7.64
N ALA A 135 21.20 -14.50 7.85
CA ALA A 135 21.49 -15.18 9.11
C ALA A 135 22.99 -15.18 9.43
N GLN A 136 23.85 -15.42 8.43
CA GLN A 136 25.31 -15.39 8.59
C GLN A 136 25.82 -13.97 8.90
N ARG A 137 25.23 -12.94 8.28
CA ARG A 137 25.59 -11.53 8.52
C ARG A 137 25.24 -11.11 9.96
N SER A 138 24.09 -11.56 10.45
CA SER A 138 23.64 -11.33 11.83
C SER A 138 24.49 -12.06 12.88
N ALA A 139 25.06 -13.22 12.53
CA ALA A 139 25.96 -13.96 13.41
C ALA A 139 27.41 -13.40 13.43
N GLY A 140 27.86 -12.79 12.33
CA GLY A 140 29.21 -12.21 12.22
C GLY A 140 29.41 -10.88 12.97
N GLU A 141 28.35 -10.13 13.24
CA GLU A 141 28.42 -8.83 13.94
C GLU A 141 28.64 -8.97 15.47
N GLY A 142 28.49 -10.18 16.02
CA GLY A 142 28.70 -10.48 17.44
C GLY A 142 30.13 -10.89 17.83
N ALA A 143 31.05 -11.05 16.88
CA ALA A 143 32.37 -11.65 17.13
C ALA A 143 33.57 -10.68 17.09
N SER A 144 33.36 -9.38 16.85
CA SER A 144 34.48 -8.39 16.79
C SER A 144 34.72 -7.61 18.08
N ASP A 145 33.95 -7.80 19.15
CA ASP A 145 34.14 -7.07 20.41
C ASP A 145 34.66 -7.98 21.53
N LEU A 146 35.91 -8.43 21.41
CA LEU A 146 36.75 -8.72 22.58
C LEU A 146 38.23 -8.73 22.18
N LYS A 147 38.83 -7.55 22.09
CA LYS A 147 40.29 -7.44 22.20
C LYS A 147 40.65 -7.39 23.68
N GLU A 148 41.25 -8.50 24.11
CA GLU A 148 41.87 -8.78 25.41
C GLU A 148 42.63 -7.58 26.00
N LEU A 149 42.19 -7.14 27.19
CA LEU A 149 42.89 -6.21 28.09
C LEU A 149 43.23 -6.99 29.35
N GLU A 150 44.48 -7.43 29.45
CA GLU A 150 45.06 -8.09 30.64
C GLU A 150 45.10 -7.11 31.84
N PRO A 151 44.59 -7.49 33.03
CA PRO A 151 44.83 -6.74 34.25
C PRO A 151 46.00 -7.33 35.05
N ALA A 152 46.81 -6.40 35.57
CA ALA A 152 47.94 -6.64 36.45
C ALA A 152 47.54 -7.39 37.74
N GLY A 153 48.29 -8.44 38.06
CA GLY A 153 48.29 -9.10 39.37
C GLY A 153 49.53 -8.69 40.16
N ASP A 154 49.31 -7.83 41.15
CA ASP A 154 50.27 -7.42 42.17
C ASP A 154 50.56 -8.59 43.13
N CYS A 155 51.84 -8.90 43.35
CA CYS A 155 52.30 -9.68 44.50
C CYS A 155 53.48 -8.93 45.14
N LEU A 156 53.16 -8.16 46.18
CA LEU A 156 54.09 -7.69 47.20
C LEU A 156 54.79 -8.87 47.91
N GLU A 157 56.13 -8.86 47.91
CA GLU A 157 56.92 -9.31 49.07
C GLU A 157 58.07 -8.32 49.33
N VAL A 158 58.33 -8.11 50.62
CA VAL A 158 59.09 -6.99 51.20
C VAL A 158 60.41 -7.47 51.82
N SER A 159 61.34 -6.52 51.98
CA SER A 159 62.61 -6.59 52.75
C SER A 159 63.75 -7.39 52.09
N SER A 160 65.04 -7.02 52.17
CA SER A 160 65.77 -6.14 53.09
C SER A 160 67.01 -5.58 52.37
N GLY A 161 67.41 -4.35 52.70
CA GLY A 161 68.56 -3.67 52.10
C GLY A 161 69.92 -4.12 52.64
N ALA A 162 70.99 -3.70 51.93
CA ALA A 162 72.18 -3.05 52.49
C ALA A 162 73.14 -2.63 51.36
N HIS A 163 73.60 -1.38 51.42
CA HIS A 163 74.72 -0.82 50.68
C HIS A 163 76.04 -1.53 51.02
N ALA A 164 76.88 -1.82 50.01
CA ALA A 164 78.09 -1.05 49.67
C ALA A 164 78.76 -1.65 48.43
#